data_AF-A0A1C6I6C9-F1
#
_entry.id   AF-A0A1C6I6C9-F1
#
_cell.length_a   1.000
_cell.length_b   1.000
_cell.length_c   1.000
_cell.angle_alpha   90.00
_cell.angle_beta   90.00
_cell.angle_gamma   90.00
#
_symmetry.space_group_name_H-M   'P 1'
#
loop_
_entity.id
_entity.type
_entity.pdbx_description
1 polymer ?
#
loop_
_entity_poly.entity_id
_entity_poly.type
_entity_poly.pdbx_seq_one_letter_code
_entity_poly.pdbx_strand_id
1 'polypeptide(L)'
;MIFVPHIIRCADNISIPVDISSASADDIAATHGSPSWQTDLDSPYLSNPDVSKYAMKAPNGELIALAAYKISGRKTYVYILYAESAPHSNATITGKVERKYSGIGAVLLAFGIKYSIDNGCRGDIVFDAKTDELARHYAEVFGAKRISSISSGGPKRFMLADEDAWLLFQNILRRRLKNMKQNDPTYVIDELAERAGGYFAMPTQDDIAYTDLLFDVCRQFGIHYYSATPKEKAFVEEVTRVTWAKEQETLTGVKQDIPPAFSA
;
A
#
# COMPACT_ATOMS: atom_id res chain seq x y z
N MET A 1 14.45 13.88 12.75
CA MET A 1 14.53 13.96 11.27
C MET A 1 13.19 14.45 10.76
N ILE A 2 13.16 15.46 9.88
CA ILE A 2 11.89 15.95 9.30
C ILE A 2 11.64 15.18 7.99
N PHE A 3 10.44 14.65 7.81
CA PHE A 3 10.05 13.96 6.58
C PHE A 3 9.58 14.98 5.54
N VAL A 4 10.46 15.31 4.59
CA VAL A 4 10.15 16.18 3.45
C VAL A 4 10.49 15.41 2.16
N PRO A 5 9.57 14.57 1.66
CA PRO A 5 9.80 13.81 0.45
C PRO A 5 9.81 14.74 -0.76
N HIS A 6 10.38 14.28 -1.86
CA HIS A 6 10.39 15.00 -3.12
C HIS A 6 9.85 14.10 -4.24
N ILE A 7 9.17 14.71 -5.20
CA ILE A 7 8.75 14.10 -6.46
C ILE A 7 9.45 14.79 -7.63
N ILE A 8 9.24 14.31 -8.86
CA ILE A 8 9.73 14.93 -10.09
C ILE A 8 8.62 15.71 -10.77
N ARG A 9 8.91 16.95 -11.15
CA ARG A 9 8.12 17.66 -12.17
C ARG A 9 8.64 17.26 -13.54
N CYS A 10 7.78 16.65 -14.36
CA CYS A 10 8.21 16.03 -15.62
C CYS A 10 8.63 17.06 -16.68
N ALA A 11 8.04 18.26 -16.68
CA ALA A 11 8.29 19.28 -17.69
C ALA A 11 9.77 19.69 -17.79
N ASP A 12 10.49 19.68 -16.67
CA ASP A 12 11.89 20.11 -16.56
C ASP A 12 12.77 19.13 -15.77
N ASN A 13 12.24 17.97 -15.40
CA ASN A 13 12.90 16.95 -14.59
C ASN A 13 13.48 17.49 -13.27
N ILE A 14 12.80 18.46 -12.66
CA ILE A 14 13.21 19.08 -11.39
C ILE A 14 12.60 18.33 -10.22
N SER A 15 13.43 18.06 -9.21
CA SER A 15 12.97 17.57 -7.91
C SER A 15 12.29 18.70 -7.14
N ILE A 16 11.03 18.49 -6.73
CA ILE A 16 10.28 19.44 -5.91
C ILE A 16 9.88 18.80 -4.58
N PRO A 17 9.92 19.54 -3.46
CA PRO A 17 9.40 19.05 -2.19
C PRO A 17 7.87 18.96 -2.25
N VAL A 18 7.32 18.01 -1.51
CA VAL A 18 5.86 17.90 -1.30
C VAL A 18 5.55 17.80 0.18
N ASP A 19 4.38 18.31 0.54
CA ASP A 19 3.80 18.14 1.87
C ASP A 19 2.76 17.01 1.84
N ILE A 20 2.68 16.24 2.93
CA ILE A 20 1.66 15.22 3.10
C ILE A 20 1.00 15.41 4.46
N SER A 21 -0.27 15.82 4.43
CA SER A 21 -1.08 16.13 5.60
C SER A 21 -2.41 15.38 5.54
N SER A 22 -3.13 15.33 6.66
CA SER A 22 -4.50 14.82 6.65
C SER A 22 -5.32 15.56 5.59
N ALA A 23 -6.10 14.82 4.80
CA ALA A 23 -6.93 15.39 3.75
C ALA A 23 -8.03 16.25 4.36
N SER A 24 -8.17 17.49 3.87
CA SER A 24 -9.28 18.37 4.26
C SER A 24 -10.57 18.00 3.51
N ALA A 25 -11.70 18.55 3.96
CA ALA A 25 -12.95 18.43 3.20
C ALA A 25 -12.82 19.04 1.79
N ASP A 26 -12.04 20.11 1.63
CA ASP A 26 -11.79 20.73 0.32
C ASP A 26 -10.95 19.82 -0.59
N ASP A 27 -9.99 19.07 -0.02
CA ASP A 27 -9.19 18.10 -0.80
C ASP A 27 -10.06 16.98 -1.36
N ILE A 28 -11.03 16.50 -0.56
CA ILE A 28 -12.00 15.49 -0.99
C ILE A 28 -12.99 16.09 -1.99
N ALA A 29 -13.51 17.29 -1.73
CA ALA A 29 -14.42 17.97 -2.66
C ALA A 29 -13.77 18.21 -4.04
N ALA A 30 -12.46 18.50 -4.07
CA ALA A 30 -11.71 18.68 -5.30
C ALA A 30 -11.66 17.42 -6.18
N THR A 31 -11.84 16.22 -5.63
CA THR A 31 -11.81 14.98 -6.43
C THR A 31 -13.02 14.80 -7.33
N HIS A 32 -14.13 15.46 -6.99
CA HIS A 32 -15.38 15.47 -7.75
C HIS A 32 -15.40 16.52 -8.87
N GLY A 33 -14.36 17.35 -8.97
CA GLY A 33 -14.20 18.38 -9.99
C GLY A 33 -13.90 17.82 -11.38
N SER A 34 -13.61 18.70 -12.34
CA SER A 34 -13.16 18.32 -13.69
C SER A 34 -11.69 18.70 -13.89
N PRO A 35 -10.82 17.77 -14.35
CA PRO A 35 -11.08 16.35 -14.56
C PRO A 35 -11.38 15.61 -13.25
N SER A 36 -12.29 14.64 -13.29
CA SER A 36 -12.67 13.85 -12.12
C SER A 36 -11.60 12.82 -11.78
N TRP A 37 -11.39 12.59 -10.50
CA TRP A 37 -10.60 11.46 -10.03
C TRP A 37 -11.41 10.17 -10.26
N GLN A 38 -10.72 9.04 -10.35
CA GLN A 38 -11.36 7.76 -10.65
C GLN A 38 -12.04 7.16 -9.41
N THR A 39 -11.51 7.47 -8.23
CA THR A 39 -12.01 6.89 -6.98
C THR A 39 -12.93 7.84 -6.24
N ASP A 40 -14.06 7.28 -5.83
CA ASP A 40 -14.93 7.90 -4.85
C ASP A 40 -14.34 7.73 -3.44
N LEU A 41 -13.67 8.78 -2.97
CA LEU A 41 -13.12 8.84 -1.61
C LEU A 41 -14.19 8.95 -0.53
N ASP A 42 -15.43 9.27 -0.90
CA ASP A 42 -16.58 9.32 0.01
C ASP A 42 -17.33 8.00 0.10
N SER A 43 -16.90 6.98 -0.65
CA SER A 43 -17.49 5.65 -0.61
C SER A 43 -17.63 5.12 0.82
N PRO A 44 -18.69 4.35 1.15
CA PRO A 44 -18.90 3.84 2.51
C PRO A 44 -17.69 3.08 3.08
N TYR A 45 -16.92 2.43 2.21
CA TYR A 45 -15.70 1.72 2.58
C TYR A 45 -14.58 2.67 3.06
N LEU A 46 -14.29 3.74 2.31
CA LEU A 46 -13.23 4.70 2.64
C LEU A 46 -13.67 5.76 3.65
N SER A 47 -14.98 5.92 3.87
CA SER A 47 -15.57 6.78 4.90
C SER A 47 -15.64 6.12 6.28
N ASN A 48 -15.15 4.88 6.41
CA ASN A 48 -15.01 4.22 7.70
C ASN A 48 -14.10 5.04 8.65
N PRO A 49 -14.48 5.25 9.93
CA PRO A 49 -13.71 6.07 10.87
C PRO A 49 -12.29 5.56 11.17
N ASP A 50 -12.03 4.27 10.95
CA ASP A 50 -10.69 3.68 11.12
C ASP A 50 -9.77 3.96 9.92
N VAL A 51 -10.28 4.61 8.87
CA VAL A 51 -9.54 4.95 7.66
C VAL A 51 -9.11 6.40 7.70
N SER A 52 -7.79 6.62 7.68
CA SER A 52 -7.19 7.95 7.63
C SER A 52 -6.81 8.30 6.19
N LYS A 53 -7.27 9.45 5.73
CA LYS A 53 -7.00 9.98 4.39
C LYS A 53 -5.94 11.07 4.44
N TYR A 54 -5.00 11.04 3.51
CA TYR A 54 -3.89 12.00 3.42
C TYR A 54 -3.78 12.56 2.01
N ALA A 55 -3.57 13.88 1.95
CA ALA A 55 -3.36 14.63 0.72
C ALA A 55 -1.88 14.96 0.54
N MET A 56 -1.34 14.69 -0.64
CA MET A 56 -0.03 15.16 -1.06
C MET A 56 -0.18 16.45 -1.87
N LYS A 57 0.54 17.51 -1.47
CA LYS A 57 0.45 18.82 -2.11
C LYS A 57 1.82 19.37 -2.50
N ALA A 58 1.87 20.09 -3.62
CA ALA A 58 3.03 20.90 -3.98
C ALA A 58 3.10 22.17 -3.11
N PRO A 59 4.24 22.89 -3.11
CA PRO A 59 4.41 24.09 -2.29
C PRO A 59 3.41 25.22 -2.57
N ASN A 60 2.81 25.23 -3.76
CA ASN A 60 1.76 26.17 -4.16
C ASN A 60 0.35 25.73 -3.71
N GLY A 61 0.22 24.63 -2.97
CA GLY A 61 -1.06 24.07 -2.53
C GLY A 61 -1.76 23.17 -3.56
N GLU A 62 -1.16 22.94 -4.73
CA GLU A 62 -1.72 22.04 -5.75
C GLU A 62 -1.80 20.60 -5.23
N LEU A 63 -3.00 20.01 -5.29
CA LEU A 63 -3.26 18.64 -4.90
C LEU A 63 -2.69 17.66 -5.94
N ILE A 64 -1.75 16.81 -5.52
CA ILE A 64 -1.01 15.89 -6.38
C ILE A 64 -1.51 14.46 -6.23
N ALA A 65 -1.89 14.04 -5.03
CA ALA A 65 -2.32 12.68 -4.75
C ALA A 65 -3.15 12.61 -3.46
N LEU A 66 -3.96 11.56 -3.35
CA LEU A 66 -4.68 11.18 -2.14
C LEU A 66 -4.43 9.71 -1.85
N ALA A 67 -4.30 9.37 -0.57
CA ALA A 67 -4.15 7.98 -0.13
C ALA A 67 -4.92 7.72 1.15
N ALA A 68 -5.39 6.48 1.29
CA ALA A 68 -6.16 5.99 2.42
C ALA A 68 -5.39 4.89 3.13
N TYR A 69 -5.23 5.05 4.44
CA TYR A 69 -4.46 4.15 5.31
C TYR A 69 -5.34 3.67 6.45
N LYS A 70 -5.21 2.40 6.84
CA LYS A 70 -5.88 1.81 8.01
C LYS A 70 -4.84 1.18 8.91
N ILE A 71 -4.87 1.52 10.19
CA ILE A 71 -4.00 0.88 11.18
C ILE A 71 -4.61 -0.49 11.50
N SER A 72 -3.81 -1.57 11.47
CA SER A 72 -4.27 -2.88 11.97
C SER A 72 -4.67 -2.74 13.44
N GLY A 73 -5.75 -3.39 13.87
CA GLY A 73 -6.33 -3.20 15.21
C GLY A 73 -5.34 -3.43 16.37
N ARG A 74 -4.31 -4.27 16.15
CA ARG A 74 -3.25 -4.53 17.15
C ARG A 74 -1.97 -3.72 16.95
N LYS A 75 -2.01 -2.68 16.10
CA LYS A 75 -0.88 -1.84 15.71
C LYS A 75 0.33 -2.64 15.21
N THR A 76 0.05 -3.73 14.47
CA THR A 76 1.10 -4.59 13.92
C THR A 76 1.67 -3.99 12.63
N TYR A 77 0.82 -3.38 11.81
CA TYR A 77 1.17 -2.78 10.53
C TYR A 77 0.16 -1.69 10.16
N VAL A 78 0.46 -0.91 9.12
CA VAL A 78 -0.49 -0.05 8.43
C VAL A 78 -0.87 -0.67 7.09
N TYR A 79 -2.16 -0.81 6.83
CA TYR A 79 -2.68 -1.19 5.52
C TYR A 79 -2.80 0.05 4.63
N ILE A 80 -2.18 0.05 3.45
CA ILE A 80 -2.44 1.03 2.40
C ILE A 80 -3.64 0.53 1.59
N LEU A 81 -4.82 1.04 1.92
CA LEU A 81 -6.07 0.58 1.32
C LEU A 81 -6.20 1.03 -0.13
N TYR A 82 -5.80 2.28 -0.38
CA TYR A 82 -5.94 2.90 -1.67
C TYR A 82 -5.00 4.10 -1.82
N ALA A 83 -4.59 4.38 -3.04
CA ALA A 83 -3.85 5.59 -3.39
C ALA A 83 -4.11 5.95 -4.85
N GLU A 84 -4.22 7.25 -5.12
CA GLU A 84 -4.43 7.79 -6.46
C GLU A 84 -3.72 9.12 -6.63
N SER A 85 -3.17 9.32 -7.83
CA SER A 85 -2.61 10.60 -8.26
C SER A 85 -3.71 11.46 -8.87
N ALA A 86 -3.58 12.78 -8.74
CA ALA A 86 -4.46 13.74 -9.41
C ALA A 86 -4.45 13.51 -10.93
N PRO A 87 -5.57 13.76 -11.65
CA PRO A 87 -5.72 13.38 -13.05
C PRO A 87 -4.55 13.77 -13.96
N HIS A 88 -4.01 14.98 -13.82
CA HIS A 88 -2.87 15.49 -14.60
C HIS A 88 -1.53 14.73 -14.36
N SER A 89 -1.51 13.79 -13.42
CA SER A 89 -0.39 12.88 -13.16
C SER A 89 -0.88 11.44 -12.95
N ASN A 90 -2.19 11.21 -13.09
CA ASN A 90 -2.78 9.90 -13.04
C ASN A 90 -2.45 9.18 -14.33
N ALA A 91 -1.77 8.07 -14.15
CA ALA A 91 -1.19 7.28 -15.20
C ALA A 91 -2.26 6.65 -16.12
N THR A 92 -3.49 6.50 -15.64
CA THR A 92 -4.63 5.89 -16.37
C THR A 92 -5.46 6.93 -17.15
N ILE A 93 -5.30 8.21 -16.81
CA ILE A 93 -6.05 9.35 -17.41
C ILE A 93 -5.14 10.14 -18.35
N THR A 94 -3.89 10.38 -17.96
CA THR A 94 -2.93 11.22 -18.66
C THR A 94 -1.75 10.40 -19.18
N GLY A 95 -1.54 10.46 -20.49
CA GLY A 95 -0.44 9.77 -21.17
C GLY A 95 0.91 10.22 -20.63
N LYS A 96 1.90 9.32 -20.68
CA LYS A 96 3.23 9.51 -20.06
C LYS A 96 3.89 10.88 -20.35
N VAL A 97 3.79 11.38 -21.59
CA VAL A 97 4.44 12.64 -22.04
C VAL A 97 3.77 13.88 -21.43
N GLU A 98 2.49 13.78 -21.07
CA GLU A 98 1.67 14.89 -20.58
C GLU A 98 1.62 14.96 -19.05
N ARG A 99 2.13 13.93 -18.35
CA ARG A 99 2.09 13.89 -16.89
C ARG A 99 2.89 15.04 -16.30
N LYS A 100 2.28 15.76 -15.36
CA LYS A 100 2.93 16.86 -14.66
C LYS A 100 3.99 16.38 -13.67
N TYR A 101 3.72 15.27 -12.99
CA TYR A 101 4.57 14.73 -11.93
C TYR A 101 4.82 13.22 -12.03
N SER A 102 5.95 12.78 -11.48
CA SER A 102 6.29 11.36 -11.28
C SER A 102 7.03 11.13 -9.95
N GLY A 103 7.09 9.88 -9.53
CA GLY A 103 7.56 9.43 -8.22
C GLY A 103 6.49 9.44 -7.12
N ILE A 104 5.22 9.56 -7.50
CA ILE A 104 4.12 9.71 -6.55
C ILE A 104 3.91 8.42 -5.76
N GLY A 105 3.79 7.27 -6.44
CA GLY A 105 3.49 5.98 -5.78
C GLY A 105 4.53 5.59 -4.73
N ALA A 106 5.81 5.81 -5.03
CA ALA A 106 6.89 5.51 -4.08
C ALA A 106 6.91 6.45 -2.87
N VAL A 107 6.57 7.72 -3.05
CA VAL A 107 6.42 8.66 -1.92
C VAL A 107 5.24 8.26 -1.04
N LEU A 108 4.12 7.78 -1.62
CA LEU A 108 2.96 7.30 -0.86
C LEU A 108 3.27 6.02 -0.06
N LEU A 109 4.10 5.12 -0.60
CA LEU A 109 4.64 3.97 0.15
C LEU A 109 5.51 4.44 1.32
N ALA A 110 6.46 5.35 1.09
CA ALA A 110 7.32 5.88 2.14
C ALA A 110 6.55 6.67 3.21
N PHE A 111 5.48 7.37 2.82
CA PHE A 111 4.58 8.00 3.78
C PHE A 111 3.82 6.95 4.61
N GLY A 112 3.37 5.84 4.00
CA GLY A 112 2.79 4.72 4.74
C GLY A 112 3.73 4.18 5.83
N ILE A 113 5.03 4.08 5.54
CA ILE A 113 6.06 3.68 6.52
C ILE A 113 6.17 4.71 7.64
N LYS A 114 6.23 6.01 7.32
CA LYS A 114 6.21 7.07 8.34
C LYS A 114 4.96 6.97 9.21
N TYR A 115 3.79 6.87 8.59
CA TYR A 115 2.51 6.79 9.29
C TYR A 115 2.45 5.56 10.20
N SER A 116 3.02 4.44 9.75
CA SER A 116 3.21 3.23 10.55
C SER A 116 4.09 3.50 11.78
N ILE A 117 5.24 4.16 11.63
CA ILE A 117 6.11 4.54 12.75
C ILE A 117 5.40 5.48 13.74
N ASP A 118 4.75 6.53 13.23
CA ASP A 118 4.05 7.54 14.04
C ASP A 118 2.94 6.93 14.92
N ASN A 119 2.38 5.78 14.50
CA ASN A 119 1.31 5.09 15.20
C ASN A 119 1.77 3.87 16.02
N GLY A 120 3.07 3.58 16.06
CA GLY A 120 3.63 2.46 16.82
C GLY A 120 3.64 1.11 16.10
N CYS A 121 3.41 1.09 14.78
CA CYS A 121 3.40 -0.09 13.92
C CYS A 121 4.79 -0.43 13.34
N ARG A 122 5.88 0.05 13.96
CA ARG A 122 7.29 -0.24 13.65
C ARG A 122 7.79 0.15 12.24
N GLY A 123 6.93 0.72 11.40
CA GLY A 123 7.26 1.02 9.99
C GLY A 123 6.74 -0.03 9.01
N ASP A 124 6.02 -1.03 9.48
CA ASP A 124 5.50 -2.11 8.66
C ASP A 124 4.25 -1.66 7.91
N ILE A 125 4.21 -1.95 6.60
CA ILE A 125 3.05 -1.68 5.74
C ILE A 125 2.60 -2.92 4.98
N VAL A 126 1.30 -3.00 4.71
CA VAL A 126 0.66 -4.06 3.91
C VAL A 126 -0.15 -3.42 2.79
N PHE A 127 -0.11 -4.03 1.59
CA PHE A 127 -0.83 -3.55 0.41
C PHE A 127 -1.00 -4.68 -0.63
N ASP A 128 -1.96 -4.52 -1.54
CA ASP A 128 -2.25 -5.52 -2.57
C ASP A 128 -1.84 -5.03 -3.96
N ALA A 129 -1.12 -5.88 -4.70
CA ALA A 129 -0.77 -5.66 -6.08
C ALA A 129 -1.94 -6.00 -7.00
N LYS A 130 -2.30 -5.05 -7.87
CA LYS A 130 -3.40 -5.20 -8.82
C LYS A 130 -3.05 -6.06 -10.03
N THR A 131 -1.76 -6.11 -10.40
CA THR A 131 -1.26 -6.93 -11.50
C THR A 131 0.03 -7.64 -11.14
N ASP A 132 0.42 -8.62 -11.95
CA ASP A 132 1.64 -9.39 -11.77
C ASP A 132 2.91 -8.56 -12.00
N GLU A 133 2.85 -7.53 -12.83
CA GLU A 133 3.95 -6.59 -13.04
C GLU A 133 4.17 -5.70 -11.82
N LEU A 134 3.09 -5.18 -11.22
CA LEU A 134 3.18 -4.46 -9.94
C LEU A 134 3.69 -5.37 -8.83
N ALA A 135 3.19 -6.61 -8.76
CA ALA A 135 3.65 -7.60 -7.78
C ALA A 135 5.16 -7.86 -7.90
N ARG A 136 5.65 -8.05 -9.14
CA ARG A 136 7.08 -8.22 -9.42
C ARG A 136 7.87 -6.99 -9.01
N HIS A 137 7.37 -5.80 -9.33
CA HIS A 137 8.02 -4.54 -8.98
C HIS A 137 8.17 -4.36 -7.47
N TYR A 138 7.10 -4.61 -6.72
CA TYR A 138 7.12 -4.54 -5.26
C TYR A 138 8.14 -5.50 -4.66
N ALA A 139 8.21 -6.72 -5.16
CA ALA A 139 9.16 -7.72 -4.67
C ALA A 139 10.61 -7.40 -5.03
N GLU A 140 10.89 -7.11 -6.31
CA GLU A 140 12.26 -7.02 -6.83
C GLU A 140 12.89 -5.63 -6.61
N VAL A 141 12.10 -4.56 -6.62
CA VAL A 141 12.60 -3.18 -6.51
C VAL A 141 12.49 -2.65 -5.10
N PHE A 142 11.39 -2.95 -4.39
CA PHE A 142 11.21 -2.49 -3.01
C PHE A 142 11.51 -3.56 -1.96
N GLY A 143 11.76 -4.81 -2.34
CA GLY A 143 12.05 -5.89 -1.40
C GLY A 143 10.81 -6.46 -0.70
N ALA A 144 9.61 -5.99 -1.04
CA ALA A 144 8.37 -6.38 -0.38
C ALA A 144 8.14 -7.90 -0.46
N LYS A 145 7.75 -8.51 0.65
CA LYS A 145 7.52 -9.96 0.73
C LYS A 145 6.06 -10.26 0.52
N ARG A 146 5.78 -11.22 -0.34
CA ARG A 146 4.42 -11.74 -0.50
C ARG A 146 3.98 -12.38 0.81
N ILE A 147 2.75 -12.08 1.22
CA ILE A 147 2.10 -12.73 2.36
C ILE A 147 0.83 -13.44 1.90
N SER A 148 0.37 -14.43 2.68
CA SER A 148 -0.83 -15.20 2.35
C SER A 148 -2.09 -14.33 2.31
N SER A 149 -2.97 -14.64 1.36
CA SER A 149 -4.28 -14.02 1.15
C SER A 149 -5.37 -15.07 1.23
N ILE A 150 -6.60 -14.66 1.60
CA ILE A 150 -7.76 -15.56 1.71
C ILE A 150 -8.07 -16.27 0.38
N SER A 151 -7.85 -15.59 -0.75
CA SER A 151 -8.09 -16.11 -2.09
C SER A 151 -6.77 -16.34 -2.84
N SER A 152 -6.65 -17.50 -3.48
CA SER A 152 -5.46 -17.89 -4.25
C SER A 152 -5.38 -17.22 -5.63
N GLY A 153 -6.52 -16.78 -6.18
CA GLY A 153 -6.64 -16.12 -7.49
C GLY A 153 -6.88 -14.61 -7.45
N GLY A 154 -6.96 -14.00 -6.26
CA GLY A 154 -7.16 -12.57 -6.09
C GLY A 154 -5.86 -11.74 -6.21
N PRO A 155 -5.94 -10.42 -5.95
CA PRO A 155 -4.78 -9.55 -5.85
C PRO A 155 -3.70 -10.11 -4.91
N LYS A 156 -2.43 -9.96 -5.30
CA LYS A 156 -1.30 -10.50 -4.52
C LYS A 156 -0.95 -9.55 -3.38
N ARG A 157 -1.06 -10.01 -2.14
CA ARG A 157 -0.72 -9.22 -0.95
C ARG A 157 0.76 -9.21 -0.65
N PHE A 158 1.25 -8.03 -0.27
CA PHE A 158 2.63 -7.80 0.11
C PHE A 158 2.74 -7.10 1.45
N MET A 159 3.83 -7.39 2.15
CA MET A 159 4.29 -6.65 3.32
C MET A 159 5.66 -6.04 2.99
N LEU A 160 5.86 -4.80 3.39
CA LEU A 160 7.18 -4.17 3.42
C LEU A 160 7.50 -3.85 4.89
N ALA A 161 8.61 -4.39 5.38
CA ALA A 161 8.98 -4.36 6.79
C ALA A 161 10.50 -4.29 6.97
N ASP A 162 10.93 -4.06 8.22
CA ASP A 162 12.33 -4.11 8.66
C ASP A 162 13.31 -3.32 7.74
N GLU A 163 14.35 -3.97 7.23
CA GLU A 163 15.42 -3.35 6.44
C GLU A 163 14.89 -2.81 5.11
N ASP A 164 14.01 -3.53 4.41
CA ASP A 164 13.49 -3.12 3.11
C ASP A 164 12.60 -1.87 3.24
N ALA A 165 11.78 -1.79 4.30
CA ALA A 165 11.03 -0.58 4.63
C ALA A 165 11.98 0.60 4.91
N TRP A 166 13.01 0.37 5.73
CA TRP A 166 14.01 1.39 6.02
C TRP A 166 14.77 1.85 4.77
N LEU A 167 15.18 0.93 3.88
CA LEU A 167 15.87 1.24 2.64
C LEU A 167 15.00 2.09 1.71
N LEU A 168 13.73 1.72 1.50
CA LEU A 168 12.79 2.53 0.72
C LEU A 168 12.66 3.93 1.33
N PHE A 169 12.43 4.00 2.64
CA PHE A 169 12.26 5.27 3.36
C PHE A 169 13.49 6.18 3.24
N GLN A 170 14.69 5.64 3.44
CA GLN A 170 15.94 6.38 3.27
C GLN A 170 16.16 6.82 1.83
N ASN A 171 15.86 5.95 0.86
CA ASN A 171 16.00 6.26 -0.55
C ASN A 171 15.11 7.44 -0.96
N ILE A 172 13.87 7.49 -0.46
CA ILE A 172 12.98 8.63 -0.69
C ILE A 172 13.51 9.92 -0.05
N LEU A 173 14.03 9.85 1.18
CA LEU A 173 14.54 11.05 1.87
C LEU A 173 15.85 11.59 1.29
N ARG A 174 16.75 10.72 0.81
CA ARG A 174 18.03 11.13 0.22
C ARG A 174 17.86 11.83 -1.14
N ARG A 175 16.70 11.68 -1.79
CA ARG A 175 16.45 12.24 -3.14
C ARG A 175 16.43 13.76 -3.20
N ARG A 176 16.31 14.46 -2.05
CA ARG A 176 16.57 15.90 -1.93
C ARG A 176 17.95 16.31 -2.47
N LEU A 177 18.92 15.38 -2.52
CA LEU A 177 20.34 15.67 -2.75
C LEU A 177 20.88 15.20 -4.11
N LYS A 178 20.07 14.60 -5.00
CA LYS A 178 20.57 14.00 -6.26
C LYS A 178 19.81 14.50 -7.49
N ASN A 179 20.54 14.65 -8.60
CA ASN A 179 19.97 14.78 -9.94
C ASN A 179 19.24 13.49 -10.29
N MET A 180 17.93 13.48 -10.09
CA MET A 180 17.08 12.34 -10.31
C MET A 180 16.97 12.03 -11.81
N LYS A 181 17.03 10.75 -12.17
CA LYS A 181 16.84 10.28 -13.54
C LYS A 181 15.42 9.74 -13.69
N GLN A 182 14.77 10.07 -14.79
CA GLN A 182 13.40 9.62 -15.07
C GLN A 182 13.25 8.09 -15.18
N ASN A 183 14.38 7.38 -15.41
CA ASN A 183 14.45 5.91 -15.43
C ASN A 183 14.80 5.28 -14.08
N ASP A 184 14.63 6.01 -12.97
CA ASP A 184 14.80 5.43 -11.64
C ASP A 184 13.78 4.29 -11.44
N PRO A 185 14.21 3.06 -11.10
CA PRO A 185 13.31 1.93 -10.90
C PRO A 185 12.16 2.27 -9.96
N THR A 186 12.39 3.10 -8.94
CA THR A 186 11.36 3.50 -7.97
C THR A 186 10.20 4.29 -8.60
N TYR A 187 10.37 4.89 -9.77
CA TYR A 187 9.35 5.67 -10.48
C TYR A 187 8.64 4.87 -11.58
N VAL A 188 9.17 3.69 -11.92
CA VAL A 188 8.52 2.75 -12.83
C VAL A 188 7.16 2.30 -12.26
N ILE A 189 6.96 2.34 -10.93
CA ILE A 189 5.66 2.09 -10.31
C ILE A 189 4.54 2.96 -10.90
N ASP A 190 4.81 4.23 -11.27
CA ASP A 190 3.80 5.10 -11.88
C ASP A 190 3.44 4.63 -13.30
N GLU A 191 4.39 4.06 -14.05
CA GLU A 191 4.15 3.47 -15.37
C GLU A 191 3.42 2.12 -15.28
N LEU A 192 3.68 1.35 -14.22
CA LEU A 192 2.95 0.11 -13.98
C LEU A 192 1.52 0.40 -13.54
N ALA A 193 1.32 1.43 -12.73
CA ALA A 193 0.00 1.90 -12.31
C ALA A 193 -0.89 2.34 -13.49
N GLU A 194 -0.32 2.94 -14.55
CA GLU A 194 -1.02 3.25 -15.82
C GLU A 194 -1.72 2.02 -16.37
N ARG A 195 -0.95 0.94 -16.53
CA ARG A 195 -1.43 -0.29 -17.15
C ARG A 195 -2.39 -1.05 -16.25
N ALA A 196 -2.17 -0.92 -14.94
CA ALA A 196 -2.96 -1.60 -13.93
C ALA A 196 -4.28 -0.89 -13.62
N GLY A 197 -4.42 0.40 -13.90
CA GLY A 197 -5.58 1.17 -13.43
C GLY A 197 -5.44 1.63 -11.96
N GLY A 198 -4.23 1.95 -11.49
CA GLY A 198 -3.95 2.38 -10.12
C GLY A 198 -2.78 1.65 -9.44
N TYR A 199 -2.35 2.13 -8.27
CA TYR A 199 -1.20 1.60 -7.53
C TYR A 199 -1.51 0.31 -6.77
N PHE A 200 -2.68 0.25 -6.13
CA PHE A 200 -3.05 -0.82 -5.22
C PHE A 200 -4.42 -1.37 -5.59
N ALA A 201 -4.63 -2.67 -5.33
CA ALA A 201 -5.96 -3.23 -5.28
C ALA A 201 -6.57 -2.95 -3.90
N MET A 202 -7.83 -2.54 -3.86
CA MET A 202 -8.54 -2.31 -2.61
C MET A 202 -8.94 -3.68 -2.01
N PRO A 203 -8.53 -4.00 -0.77
CA PRO A 203 -8.88 -5.27 -0.14
C PRO A 203 -10.34 -5.27 0.33
N THR A 204 -10.97 -6.44 0.44
CA THR A 204 -12.22 -6.60 1.18
C THR A 204 -11.97 -6.57 2.69
N GLN A 205 -13.03 -6.43 3.50
CA GLN A 205 -12.88 -6.52 4.97
C GLN A 205 -12.43 -7.91 5.42
N ASP A 206 -12.93 -8.97 4.77
CA ASP A 206 -12.50 -10.35 5.04
C ASP A 206 -11.02 -10.54 4.73
N ASP A 207 -10.53 -9.92 3.65
CA ASP A 207 -9.10 -10.00 3.37
C ASP A 207 -8.28 -9.36 4.50
N ILE A 208 -8.68 -8.18 5.01
CA ILE A 208 -7.98 -7.52 6.11
C ILE A 208 -8.02 -8.39 7.37
N ALA A 209 -9.19 -8.91 7.71
CA ALA A 209 -9.39 -9.78 8.87
C ALA A 209 -8.55 -11.06 8.79
N TYR A 210 -8.44 -11.67 7.60
CA TYR A 210 -7.57 -12.82 7.36
C TYR A 210 -6.09 -12.49 7.63
N THR A 211 -5.63 -11.30 7.22
CA THR A 211 -4.26 -10.86 7.51
C THR A 211 -4.03 -10.56 8.99
N ASP A 212 -5.00 -9.94 9.68
CA ASP A 212 -4.93 -9.77 11.13
C ASP A 212 -4.82 -11.15 11.84
N LEU A 213 -5.62 -12.14 11.42
CA LEU A 213 -5.53 -13.51 11.93
C LEU A 213 -4.16 -14.14 11.66
N LEU A 214 -3.59 -13.96 10.46
CA LEU A 214 -2.26 -14.46 10.12
C LEU A 214 -1.20 -13.94 11.11
N PHE A 215 -1.21 -12.65 11.39
CA PHE A 215 -0.25 -12.05 12.32
C PHE A 215 -0.52 -12.41 13.78
N ASP A 216 -1.77 -12.70 14.14
CA ASP A 216 -2.12 -13.24 15.45
C ASP A 216 -1.58 -14.65 15.65
N VAL A 217 -1.71 -15.51 14.64
CA VAL A 217 -1.10 -16.85 14.62
C VAL A 217 0.43 -16.74 14.71
N CYS A 218 1.04 -15.88 13.90
CA CYS A 218 2.49 -15.63 13.96
C CYS A 218 2.94 -15.27 15.38
N ARG A 219 2.23 -14.36 16.04
CA ARG A 219 2.51 -13.94 17.42
C ARG A 219 2.34 -15.09 18.42
N GLN A 220 1.29 -15.88 18.28
CA GLN A 220 1.02 -17.03 19.15
C GLN A 220 2.20 -18.02 19.16
N PHE A 221 2.84 -18.22 18.01
CA PHE A 221 3.98 -19.12 17.86
C PHE A 221 5.35 -18.43 18.00
N GLY A 222 5.39 -17.12 18.29
CA GLY A 222 6.64 -16.36 18.37
C GLY A 222 7.38 -16.25 17.03
N ILE A 223 6.65 -16.35 15.91
CA ILE A 223 7.19 -16.31 14.55
C ILE A 223 7.07 -14.88 14.01
N HIS A 224 8.17 -14.32 13.53
CA HIS A 224 8.15 -13.06 12.78
C HIS A 224 8.02 -13.37 11.29
N TYR A 225 6.80 -13.21 10.74
CA TYR A 225 6.48 -13.65 9.38
C TYR A 225 7.49 -13.15 8.33
N TYR A 226 7.93 -11.90 8.42
CA TYR A 226 8.84 -11.32 7.44
C TYR A 226 10.19 -12.06 7.33
N SER A 227 10.81 -12.37 8.47
CA SER A 227 12.08 -13.06 8.60
C SER A 227 11.96 -14.59 8.74
N ALA A 228 10.75 -15.11 8.75
CA ALA A 228 10.48 -16.53 8.93
C ALA A 228 10.99 -17.37 7.75
N THR A 229 11.48 -18.57 8.06
CA THR A 229 11.85 -19.60 7.09
C THR A 229 10.64 -20.05 6.28
N PRO A 230 10.84 -20.64 5.08
CA PRO A 230 9.73 -21.19 4.30
C PRO A 230 8.88 -22.21 5.06
N LYS A 231 9.49 -23.00 5.95
CA LYS A 231 8.78 -23.98 6.80
C LYS A 231 7.89 -23.30 7.84
N GLU A 232 8.41 -22.28 8.53
CA GLU A 232 7.64 -21.50 9.50
C GLU A 232 6.48 -20.75 8.84
N LYS A 233 6.71 -20.17 7.65
CA LYS A 233 5.66 -19.53 6.84
C LYS A 233 4.56 -20.51 6.48
N ALA A 234 4.92 -21.65 5.88
CA ALA A 234 3.96 -22.69 5.54
C ALA A 234 3.17 -23.17 6.76
N PHE A 235 3.82 -23.27 7.92
CA PHE A 235 3.16 -23.63 9.18
C PHE A 235 2.10 -22.61 9.61
N VAL A 236 2.47 -21.32 9.75
CA VAL A 236 1.52 -20.29 10.22
C VAL A 236 0.43 -20.01 9.20
N GLU A 237 0.74 -20.09 7.90
CA GLU A 237 -0.27 -19.93 6.83
C GLU A 237 -1.31 -21.05 6.88
N GLU A 238 -0.88 -22.30 7.09
CA GLU A 238 -1.80 -23.43 7.16
C GLU A 238 -2.67 -23.36 8.42
N VAL A 239 -2.08 -23.00 9.57
CA VAL A 239 -2.85 -22.76 10.80
C VAL A 239 -3.87 -21.64 10.60
N THR A 240 -3.49 -20.55 9.94
CA THR A 240 -4.37 -19.41 9.63
C THR A 240 -5.52 -19.86 8.73
N ARG A 241 -5.23 -20.58 7.65
CA ARG A 241 -6.22 -21.09 6.69
C ARG A 241 -7.28 -21.95 7.39
N VAL A 242 -6.85 -22.91 8.22
CA VAL A 242 -7.75 -23.83 8.92
C VAL A 242 -8.56 -23.11 10.00
N THR A 243 -7.91 -22.21 10.75
CA THR A 243 -8.59 -21.40 11.78
C THR A 243 -9.66 -20.53 11.15
N TRP A 244 -9.32 -19.80 10.09
CA TRP A 244 -10.25 -18.97 9.35
C TRP A 244 -11.46 -19.76 8.88
N ALA A 245 -11.23 -20.91 8.23
CA ALA A 245 -12.34 -21.72 7.70
C ALA A 245 -13.30 -22.17 8.82
N LYS A 246 -12.79 -22.57 9.99
CA LYS A 246 -13.62 -22.94 11.16
C LYS A 246 -14.36 -21.76 11.78
N GLU A 247 -13.74 -20.58 11.80
CA GLU A 247 -14.41 -19.34 12.24
C GLU A 247 -15.58 -19.02 11.29
N GLN A 248 -15.38 -19.16 9.98
CA GLN A 248 -16.46 -18.97 8.99
C GLN A 248 -17.59 -20.00 9.14
N GLU A 249 -17.29 -21.28 9.44
CA GLU A 249 -18.33 -22.27 9.79
C GLU A 249 -19.15 -21.82 10.99
N THR A 250 -18.49 -21.29 12.01
CA THR A 250 -19.14 -20.85 13.26
C THR A 250 -19.99 -19.60 13.03
N LEU A 251 -19.49 -18.64 12.26
CA LEU A 251 -20.18 -17.37 11.98
C LEU A 251 -21.38 -17.53 11.05
N THR A 252 -21.26 -18.39 10.03
CA THR A 252 -22.29 -18.54 8.99
C THR A 252 -23.22 -19.73 9.22
N GLY A 253 -22.81 -20.70 10.05
CA GLY A 253 -23.47 -22.00 10.17
C GLY A 253 -23.29 -22.91 8.95
N VAL A 254 -22.55 -22.47 7.93
CA VAL A 254 -22.30 -23.23 6.70
C VAL A 254 -20.99 -24.00 6.84
N LYS A 255 -21.09 -25.33 6.78
CA LYS A 255 -19.92 -26.22 6.81
C LYS A 255 -19.02 -25.96 5.60
N GLN A 256 -17.75 -25.72 5.86
CA GLN A 256 -16.73 -25.51 4.84
C GLN A 256 -16.11 -26.86 4.47
N ASP A 257 -15.71 -27.03 3.21
CA ASP A 257 -14.86 -28.16 2.83
C ASP A 257 -13.42 -27.83 3.21
N ILE A 258 -13.00 -28.24 4.41
CA ILE A 258 -11.67 -27.93 4.97
C ILE A 258 -10.74 -29.13 4.77
N PRO A 259 -9.76 -29.05 3.83
CA PRO A 259 -8.74 -30.09 3.70
C PRO A 259 -7.97 -30.30 5.01
N PRO A 260 -7.57 -31.54 5.34
CA PRO A 260 -6.76 -31.83 6.52
C PRO A 260 -5.50 -30.96 6.56
N ALA A 261 -5.18 -30.42 7.74
CA ALA A 261 -3.99 -29.60 7.91
C ALA A 261 -2.73 -30.41 7.60
N PHE A 262 -1.79 -29.82 6.86
CA PHE A 262 -0.49 -30.43 6.56
C PHE A 262 -0.57 -31.77 5.81
N SER A 263 -1.64 -32.03 5.06
CA SER A 263 -1.74 -33.22 4.22
C SER A 263 -0.61 -33.24 3.19
N ALA A 264 0.14 -34.35 3.18
CA ALA A 264 1.28 -34.61 2.29
C ALA A 264 0.84 -34.86 0.84
#